data_AF-A0A956UK11-F1
#
_entry.id   AF-A0A956UK11-F1
#
_cell.length_a   1.000
_cell.length_b   1.000
_cell.length_c   1.000
_cell.angle_alpha   90.00
_cell.angle_beta   90.00
_cell.angle_gamma   90.00
#
_symmetry.space_group_name_H-M   'P 1'
#
loop_
_entity.id
_entity.type
_entity.pdbx_description
1 polymer ?
#
loop_
_entity_poly.entity_id
_entity_poly.type
_entity_poly.pdbx_seq_one_letter_code
_entity_poly.pdbx_strand_id
1 'polypeptide(L)'
;ERRAVALELGADGVCTPEEAAAIGRDMTGGEGFHSVAMAVGFSDAFPTALDLARKLGRINLFAGFPPGSAHSLDLNRVHYDEVRILGTQNAPFHLYHRASQMLGRLPAIDRIITNKYPLADAAEAYTARLGKAGLKSAVVMG
;
A
#
# COMPACT_ATOMS: atom_id res chain seq x y z
N GLU A 1 3.17 -5.61 14.72
CA GLU A 1 2.71 -4.21 14.85
C GLU A 1 1.93 -3.72 13.62
N ARG A 2 2.55 -3.44 12.46
CA ARG A 2 1.86 -2.85 11.28
C ARG A 2 0.59 -3.60 10.84
N ARG A 3 0.60 -4.94 10.87
CA ARG A 3 -0.59 -5.77 10.58
C ARG A 3 -1.74 -5.56 11.57
N ALA A 4 -1.45 -5.40 12.86
CA ALA A 4 -2.48 -5.12 13.86
C ALA A 4 -3.13 -3.76 13.60
N VAL A 5 -2.34 -2.73 13.30
CA VAL A 5 -2.88 -1.41 12.93
C VAL A 5 -3.70 -1.46 11.65
N ALA A 6 -3.32 -2.28 10.66
CA ALA A 6 -4.12 -2.44 9.45
C ALA A 6 -5.52 -3.02 9.75
N LEU A 7 -5.63 -3.99 10.67
CA LEU A 7 -6.94 -4.50 11.13
C LEU A 7 -7.73 -3.41 11.86
N GLU A 8 -7.10 -2.65 12.75
CA GLU A 8 -7.74 -1.50 13.44
C GLU A 8 -8.24 -0.43 12.45
N LEU A 9 -7.58 -0.26 11.31
CA LEU A 9 -7.97 0.66 10.25
C LEU A 9 -9.07 0.11 9.32
N GLY A 10 -9.48 -1.15 9.50
CA GLY A 10 -10.58 -1.78 8.77
C GLY A 10 -10.17 -2.76 7.67
N ALA A 11 -8.95 -3.30 7.68
CA ALA A 11 -8.61 -4.42 6.81
C ALA A 11 -9.35 -5.70 7.24
N ASP A 12 -9.95 -6.42 6.29
CA ASP A 12 -10.63 -7.71 6.56
C ASP A 12 -9.64 -8.86 6.85
N GLY A 13 -8.38 -8.71 6.42
CA GLY A 13 -7.35 -9.73 6.59
C GLY A 13 -5.94 -9.16 6.45
N VAL A 14 -4.99 -9.80 7.12
CA VAL A 14 -3.57 -9.45 7.10
C VAL A 14 -2.72 -10.72 7.10
N CYS A 15 -1.58 -10.68 6.42
CA CYS A 15 -0.72 -11.83 6.21
C CYS A 15 0.75 -11.46 6.12
N THR A 16 1.64 -12.44 6.21
CA THR A 16 3.03 -12.28 5.73
C THR A 16 3.09 -12.40 4.21
N PRO A 17 4.18 -11.93 3.56
CA PRO A 17 4.36 -12.11 2.11
C PRO A 17 4.25 -13.58 1.65
N GLU A 18 4.75 -14.52 2.45
CA GLU A 18 4.75 -15.95 2.15
C GLU A 18 3.33 -16.54 2.18
N GLU A 19 2.47 -16.01 3.04
CA GLU A 19 1.07 -16.44 3.19
C GLU A 19 0.13 -15.79 2.16
N ALA A 20 0.55 -14.68 1.54
CA ALA A 20 -0.32 -13.79 0.77
C ALA A 20 -1.09 -14.53 -0.35
N ALA A 21 -0.42 -15.41 -1.10
CA ALA A 21 -1.05 -16.16 -2.18
C ALA A 21 -2.12 -17.15 -1.66
N ALA A 22 -1.87 -17.81 -0.54
CA ALA A 22 -2.80 -18.75 0.05
C ALA A 22 -4.04 -18.03 0.61
N ILE A 23 -3.81 -16.99 1.41
CA ILE A 23 -4.90 -16.18 2.00
C ILE A 23 -5.69 -15.45 0.91
N GLY A 24 -5.02 -14.92 -0.10
CA GLY A 24 -5.67 -14.26 -1.22
C GLY A 24 -6.62 -15.18 -1.98
N ARG A 25 -6.21 -16.44 -2.22
CA ARG A 25 -7.10 -17.45 -2.81
C ARG A 25 -8.31 -17.73 -1.93
N ASP A 26 -8.10 -17.96 -0.63
CA ASP A 26 -9.18 -18.25 0.31
C ASP A 26 -10.20 -17.10 0.38
N MET A 27 -9.72 -15.86 0.49
CA MET A 27 -10.57 -14.67 0.56
C MET A 27 -11.36 -14.39 -0.72
N THR A 28 -10.92 -14.93 -1.86
CA THR A 28 -11.51 -14.63 -3.18
C THR A 28 -12.17 -15.84 -3.83
N GLY A 29 -12.28 -16.98 -3.12
CA GLY A 29 -12.78 -18.23 -3.70
C GLY A 29 -11.92 -18.73 -4.87
N GLY A 30 -10.63 -18.37 -4.90
CA GLY A 30 -9.69 -18.72 -5.95
C GLY A 30 -9.70 -17.80 -7.18
N GLU A 31 -10.60 -16.81 -7.27
CA GLU A 31 -10.66 -15.92 -8.42
C GLU A 31 -9.51 -14.89 -8.45
N GLY A 32 -9.01 -14.48 -7.29
CA GLY A 32 -8.10 -13.35 -7.12
C GLY A 32 -8.82 -12.02 -6.90
N PHE A 33 -8.05 -10.99 -6.55
CA PHE A 33 -8.55 -9.65 -6.26
C PHE A 33 -8.78 -8.83 -7.54
N HIS A 34 -9.91 -8.12 -7.58
CA HIS A 34 -10.25 -7.17 -8.66
C HIS A 34 -9.21 -6.06 -8.84
N SER A 35 -8.59 -5.63 -7.75
CA SER A 35 -7.57 -4.58 -7.74
C SER A 35 -6.52 -4.91 -6.69
N VAL A 36 -5.26 -4.84 -7.08
CA VAL A 36 -4.09 -5.01 -6.21
C VAL A 36 -3.30 -3.71 -6.23
N ALA A 37 -2.88 -3.20 -5.07
CA ALA A 37 -2.08 -1.99 -4.96
C ALA A 37 -0.73 -2.29 -4.30
N MET A 38 0.36 -2.02 -5.03
CA MET A 38 1.71 -2.11 -4.49
C MET A 38 2.09 -0.79 -3.81
N ALA A 39 1.92 -0.74 -2.50
CA ALA A 39 2.31 0.39 -1.65
C ALA A 39 3.75 0.25 -1.09
N VAL A 40 4.59 -0.54 -1.75
CA VAL A 40 6.02 -0.73 -1.42
C VAL A 40 6.86 -0.61 -2.68
N GLY A 41 7.96 0.14 -2.60
CA GLY A 41 8.93 0.31 -3.69
C GLY A 41 9.89 -0.87 -3.82
N PHE A 42 9.36 -2.09 -3.85
CA PHE A 42 10.13 -3.33 -3.90
C PHE A 42 9.67 -4.17 -5.10
N SER A 43 10.52 -4.27 -6.12
CA SER A 43 10.20 -4.90 -7.39
C SER A 43 9.86 -6.39 -7.25
N ASP A 44 10.48 -7.09 -6.31
CA ASP A 44 10.29 -8.55 -6.17
C ASP A 44 8.96 -8.91 -5.52
N ALA A 45 8.17 -7.92 -5.07
CA ALA A 45 6.77 -8.12 -4.69
C ALA A 45 5.82 -8.17 -5.91
N PHE A 46 6.31 -7.85 -7.11
CA PHE A 46 5.48 -7.81 -8.32
C PHE A 46 4.89 -9.18 -8.71
N PRO A 47 5.61 -10.32 -8.66
CA PRO A 47 5.01 -11.64 -8.92
C PRO A 47 3.85 -11.95 -8.00
N THR A 48 4.01 -11.67 -6.70
CA THR A 48 2.92 -11.84 -5.73
C THR A 48 1.73 -10.96 -6.07
N ALA A 49 1.96 -9.71 -6.51
CA ALA A 49 0.87 -8.84 -6.96
C ALA A 49 0.15 -9.38 -8.21
N LEU A 50 0.89 -10.01 -9.13
CA LEU A 50 0.34 -10.64 -10.33
C LEU A 50 -0.47 -11.91 -10.01
N ASP A 51 0.02 -12.75 -9.08
CA ASP A 51 -0.68 -13.95 -8.62
C ASP A 51 -1.97 -13.61 -7.86
N LEU A 52 -1.97 -12.49 -7.14
CA LEU A 52 -3.13 -12.00 -6.41
C LEU A 52 -4.19 -11.35 -7.32
N ALA A 53 -3.83 -10.97 -8.54
CA ALA A 53 -4.76 -10.32 -9.47
C ALA A 53 -5.62 -11.35 -10.21
N ARG A 54 -6.93 -11.12 -10.24
CA ARG A 54 -7.86 -11.90 -11.06
C ARG A 54 -7.73 -11.62 -12.54
N LYS A 55 -8.35 -12.47 -13.36
CA LYS A 55 -8.65 -12.16 -14.77
C LYS A 55 -9.45 -10.86 -14.89
N LEU A 56 -9.07 -10.04 -15.87
CA LEU A 56 -9.57 -8.69 -16.14
C LEU A 56 -9.27 -7.68 -15.02
N GLY A 57 -8.45 -8.08 -14.04
CA GLY A 57 -8.10 -7.29 -12.86
C GLY A 57 -7.10 -6.19 -13.15
N ARG A 58 -6.69 -5.49 -12.09
CA ARG A 58 -5.69 -4.42 -12.19
C ARG A 58 -4.65 -4.47 -11.08
N ILE A 59 -3.44 -4.08 -11.42
CA ILE A 59 -2.32 -3.91 -10.50
C ILE A 59 -1.87 -2.45 -10.58
N ASN A 60 -1.97 -1.73 -9.46
CA ASN A 60 -1.50 -0.36 -9.33
C ASN A 60 -0.13 -0.33 -8.65
N LEU A 61 0.88 0.08 -9.41
CA LEU A 61 2.23 0.39 -8.95
C LEU A 61 2.18 1.79 -8.28
N PHE A 62 1.72 1.83 -7.04
CA PHE A 62 1.45 3.08 -6.31
C PHE A 62 2.72 3.67 -5.64
N ALA A 63 3.64 2.82 -5.19
CA ALA A 63 4.88 3.27 -4.59
C ALA A 63 5.91 3.71 -5.63
N GLY A 64 6.82 4.59 -5.20
CA GLY A 64 8.04 4.89 -5.96
C GLY A 64 9.06 3.77 -5.82
N PHE A 65 9.63 3.32 -6.95
CA PHE A 65 10.70 2.33 -6.98
C PHE A 65 12.06 3.04 -7.13
N PRO A 66 13.15 2.53 -6.51
CA PRO A 66 14.49 3.04 -6.76
C PRO A 66 14.85 3.02 -8.26
N PRO A 67 15.63 3.99 -8.77
CA PRO A 67 16.11 3.97 -10.15
C PRO A 67 16.79 2.64 -10.51
N GLY A 68 16.47 2.10 -11.68
CA GLY A 68 16.98 0.79 -12.12
C GLY A 68 16.23 -0.42 -11.56
N SER A 69 15.23 -0.22 -10.70
CA SER A 69 14.35 -1.32 -10.28
C SER A 69 13.58 -1.87 -11.48
N ALA A 70 13.72 -3.16 -11.71
CA ALA A 70 13.03 -3.87 -12.76
C ALA A 70 12.65 -5.27 -12.27
N HIS A 71 11.62 -5.84 -12.87
CA HIS A 71 11.26 -7.23 -12.64
C HIS A 71 10.77 -7.86 -13.94
N SER A 72 10.91 -9.18 -14.05
CA SER A 72 10.35 -9.93 -15.17
C SER A 72 8.82 -9.90 -15.13
N LEU A 73 8.21 -9.77 -16.30
CA LEU A 73 6.76 -9.78 -16.47
C LEU A 73 6.35 -10.99 -17.30
N ASP A 74 5.43 -11.80 -16.79
CA ASP A 74 4.77 -12.84 -17.58
C ASP A 74 3.78 -12.19 -18.56
N LEU A 75 4.23 -12.04 -19.81
CA LEU A 75 3.44 -11.44 -20.89
C LEU A 75 2.21 -12.29 -21.27
N ASN A 76 2.30 -13.62 -21.13
CA ASN A 76 1.21 -14.52 -21.47
C ASN A 76 0.07 -14.35 -20.46
N ARG A 77 0.41 -14.32 -19.18
CA ARG A 77 -0.53 -14.03 -18.09
C ARG A 77 -1.22 -12.68 -18.30
N VAL A 78 -0.46 -11.63 -18.60
CA VAL A 78 -1.04 -10.29 -18.85
C VAL A 78 -1.99 -10.30 -20.04
N HIS A 79 -1.61 -10.95 -21.14
CA HIS A 79 -2.42 -10.97 -22.36
C HIS A 79 -3.71 -11.77 -22.22
N TYR A 80 -3.60 -13.05 -21.86
CA TYR A 80 -4.76 -13.96 -21.84
C TYR A 80 -5.72 -13.72 -20.67
N ASP A 81 -5.22 -13.16 -19.57
CA ASP A 81 -6.08 -12.77 -18.45
C ASP A 81 -6.41 -11.28 -18.47
N GLU A 82 -6.03 -10.55 -19.51
CA GLU A 82 -6.25 -9.10 -19.72
C GLU A 82 -6.01 -8.26 -18.45
N VAL A 83 -4.90 -8.54 -17.75
CA VAL A 83 -4.53 -7.85 -16.52
C VAL A 83 -4.00 -6.45 -16.87
N ARG A 84 -4.56 -5.43 -16.22
CA ARG A 84 -4.12 -4.03 -16.40
C ARG A 84 -3.05 -3.67 -15.39
N ILE A 85 -1.88 -3.24 -15.86
CA ILE A 85 -0.80 -2.74 -15.00
C ILE A 85 -0.70 -1.23 -15.22
N LEU A 86 -0.81 -0.47 -14.12
CA LEU A 86 -0.75 1.00 -14.16
C LEU A 86 0.15 1.53 -13.04
N GLY A 87 0.84 2.63 -13.33
CA GLY A 87 1.50 3.44 -12.32
C GLY A 87 0.64 4.63 -11.93
N THR A 88 0.64 5.00 -10.65
CA THR A 88 0.00 6.22 -10.18
C THR A 88 0.93 7.02 -9.29
N GLN A 89 0.93 8.33 -9.46
CA GLN A 89 1.64 9.26 -8.61
C GLN A 89 0.76 10.50 -8.43
N ASN A 90 0.64 10.98 -7.19
CA ASN A 90 -0.11 12.18 -6.84
C ASN A 90 -1.62 12.08 -7.18
N ALA A 91 -2.36 13.16 -6.94
CA ALA A 91 -3.77 13.28 -7.25
C ALA A 91 -4.12 14.75 -7.57
N PRO A 92 -5.12 15.01 -8.43
CA PRO A 92 -5.67 16.35 -8.62
C PRO A 92 -6.44 16.84 -7.38
N PHE A 93 -6.58 18.17 -7.23
CA PHE A 93 -7.18 18.82 -6.05
C PHE A 93 -8.54 18.26 -5.63
N HIS A 94 -9.44 17.99 -6.59
CA HIS A 94 -10.76 17.46 -6.28
C HIS A 94 -10.72 16.06 -5.61
N LEU A 95 -9.69 15.24 -5.89
CA LEU A 95 -9.48 13.97 -5.21
C LEU A 95 -8.95 14.15 -3.79
N TYR A 96 -8.10 15.16 -3.55
CA TYR A 96 -7.69 15.51 -2.18
C TYR A 96 -8.88 15.95 -1.32
N HIS A 97 -9.76 16.79 -1.88
CA HIS A 97 -11.00 17.19 -1.21
C HIS A 97 -11.90 15.98 -0.92
N ARG A 98 -12.07 15.07 -1.89
CA ARG A 98 -12.83 13.83 -1.64
C ARG A 98 -12.18 12.98 -0.55
N ALA A 99 -10.85 12.84 -0.57
CA ALA A 99 -10.13 12.05 0.42
C ALA A 99 -10.29 12.62 1.84
N SER A 100 -10.24 13.94 2.02
CA SER A 100 -10.43 14.56 3.34
C SER A 100 -11.82 14.28 3.92
N GLN A 101 -12.85 14.28 3.07
CA GLN A 101 -14.22 13.90 3.47
C GLN A 101 -14.35 12.42 3.85
N MET A 102 -13.47 11.56 3.34
CA MET A 102 -13.46 10.12 3.65
C MET A 102 -12.71 9.79 4.94
N LEU A 103 -11.82 10.66 5.44
CA LEU A 103 -10.98 10.37 6.61
C LEU A 103 -11.82 10.01 7.85
N GLY A 104 -12.95 10.69 8.07
CA GLY A 104 -13.84 10.41 9.20
C GLY A 104 -14.57 9.07 9.14
N ARG A 105 -14.45 8.31 8.04
CA ARG A 105 -15.03 6.98 7.89
C ARG A 105 -14.08 5.86 8.35
N LEU A 106 -12.81 6.18 8.61
CA LEU A 106 -11.82 5.20 9.05
C LEU A 106 -11.82 5.11 10.58
N PRO A 107 -12.13 3.93 11.17
CA PRO A 107 -12.46 3.78 12.59
C PRO A 107 -11.30 4.12 13.54
N ALA A 108 -10.06 4.09 13.06
CA ALA A 108 -8.87 4.32 13.87
C ALA A 108 -7.83 5.21 13.17
N ILE A 109 -8.29 6.22 12.40
CA ILE A 109 -7.40 7.07 11.59
C ILE A 109 -6.24 7.70 12.38
N ASP A 110 -6.48 8.05 13.64
CA ASP A 110 -5.47 8.66 14.52
C ASP A 110 -4.27 7.74 14.80
N ARG A 111 -4.46 6.42 14.68
CA ARG A 111 -3.40 5.41 14.87
C ARG A 111 -2.30 5.51 13.81
N ILE A 112 -2.56 6.17 12.68
CA ILE A 112 -1.55 6.39 11.64
C ILE A 112 -0.42 7.30 12.17
N ILE A 113 -0.74 8.31 12.97
CA ILE A 113 0.26 9.23 13.55
C ILE A 113 0.84 8.58 14.81
N THR A 114 1.94 7.85 14.64
CA THR A 114 2.61 7.17 15.75
C THR A 114 3.56 8.08 16.51
N ASN A 115 4.16 9.06 15.82
CA ASN A 115 5.16 9.95 16.42
C ASN A 115 4.75 11.42 16.18
N LYS A 116 4.84 12.24 17.22
CA LYS A 116 4.62 13.69 17.16
C LYS A 116 5.85 14.39 17.70
N TYR A 117 6.34 15.37 16.96
CA TYR A 117 7.52 16.16 17.31
C TYR A 117 7.15 17.65 17.24
N PRO A 118 7.63 18.49 18.17
CA PRO A 118 7.58 19.94 17.98
C PRO A 118 8.49 20.35 16.82
N LEU A 119 8.30 21.57 16.29
CA LEU A 119 9.14 22.09 15.21
C LEU A 119 10.64 22.10 15.56
N ALA A 120 10.98 22.34 16.82
CA ALA A 120 12.36 22.32 17.31
C ALA A 120 13.05 20.97 17.08
N ASP A 121 12.27 19.88 17.07
CA ASP A 121 12.77 18.49 16.98
C ASP A 121 12.54 17.90 15.59
N ALA A 122 12.50 18.75 14.55
CA ALA A 122 12.27 18.30 13.19
C ALA A 122 13.36 17.32 12.72
N ALA A 123 14.61 17.48 13.16
CA ALA A 123 15.72 16.60 12.79
C ALA A 123 15.53 15.17 13.33
N GLU A 124 15.02 15.05 14.55
CA GLU A 124 14.66 13.80 15.21
C GLU A 124 13.49 13.13 14.47
N ALA A 125 12.50 13.90 14.03
CA ALA A 125 11.41 13.41 13.20
C ALA A 125 11.92 12.78 11.88
N TYR A 126 12.92 13.41 11.24
CA TYR A 126 13.58 12.87 10.05
C TYR A 126 14.37 11.60 10.36
N THR A 127 15.09 11.57 11.48
CA THR A 127 15.87 10.40 11.92
C THR A 127 14.95 9.20 12.15
N ALA A 128 13.82 9.40 12.84
CA ALA A 128 12.80 8.36 13.05
C ALA A 128 12.23 7.83 11.72
N ARG A 129 11.97 8.73 10.75
CA ARG A 129 11.52 8.35 9.41
C ARG A 129 12.55 7.46 8.70
N LEU A 130 13.82 7.84 8.72
CA LEU A 130 14.90 7.06 8.07
C LEU A 130 15.06 5.68 8.73
N GLY A 131 14.95 5.62 10.06
CA GLY A 131 14.93 4.36 10.82
C GLY A 131 13.66 3.52 10.64
N LYS A 132 12.66 4.00 9.88
CA LYS A 132 11.33 3.37 9.70
C LYS A 132 10.59 3.13 11.03
N ALA A 133 10.87 3.97 12.03
CA ALA A 133 10.25 3.89 13.35
C ALA A 133 8.81 4.40 13.30
N GLY A 134 7.86 3.54 13.67
CA GLY A 134 6.42 3.85 13.60
C GLY A 134 5.87 3.89 12.16
N LEU A 135 4.67 4.46 12.03
CA LEU A 135 3.95 4.56 10.75
C LEU A 135 4.10 5.93 10.10
N LYS A 136 3.81 6.99 10.87
CA LYS A 136 3.90 8.39 10.42
C LYS A 136 4.40 9.27 11.56
N SER A 137 5.47 10.01 11.29
CA SER A 137 5.90 11.14 12.11
C SER A 137 5.21 12.42 11.63
N ALA A 138 4.65 13.18 12.57
CA ALA A 138 4.09 14.51 12.33
C ALA A 138 4.91 15.55 13.11
N VAL A 139 5.33 16.61 12.42
CA VAL A 139 5.87 17.82 13.07
C VAL A 139 4.69 18.75 13.31
N VAL A 140 4.42 19.06 14.57
CA VAL A 140 3.26 19.86 14.98
C VAL A 140 3.71 21.21 15.50
N MET A 141 2.99 22.26 15.11
CA MET A 141 3.13 23.58 15.72
C MET A 141 2.37 23.53 17.05
N GLY A 142 3.05 23.89 18.15
CA GLY A 142 2.40 24.12 19.45
C GLY A 142 1.48 25.32 19.40
#